data_AF-A0A7Y2BGG7-F1
#
_entry.id   AF-A0A7Y2BGG7-F1
#
_cell.length_a   1.000
_cell.length_b   1.000
_cell.length_c   1.000
_cell.angle_alpha   90.00
_cell.angle_beta   90.00
_cell.angle_gamma   90.00
#
_symmetry.space_group_name_H-M   'P 1'
#
loop_
_entity.id
_entity.type
_entity.pdbx_description
1 polymer ?
#
loop_
_entity_poly.entity_id
_entity_poly.type
_entity_poly.pdbx_seq_one_letter_code
_entity_poly.pdbx_strand_id
1 'polypeptide(L)'
;MTVTADAPLDSMPLVPLLKPIAPPYDIGEWQQKPFPERVRMVCQSWALQGYGTPSPIYIVYILKIGLYVWLWSVFCSFTPGLGDLGNFSAWYYEPIAFQKAVLWSMAFEGLGLGCGSGPLTG
;
A
#
# COMPACT_ATOMS: atom_id res chain seq x y z
N MET A 1 -20.62 23.52 1.31
CA MET A 1 -21.04 23.32 -0.09
C MET A 1 -22.02 22.18 -0.13
N THR A 2 -23.29 22.50 -0.37
CA THR A 2 -24.37 21.55 -0.63
C THR A 2 -24.10 20.85 -1.96
N VAL A 3 -23.86 19.55 -1.92
CA VAL A 3 -23.78 18.73 -3.14
C VAL A 3 -25.20 18.52 -3.63
N THR A 4 -25.61 19.30 -4.63
CA THR A 4 -26.84 19.07 -5.38
C THR A 4 -26.63 17.87 -6.30
N ALA A 5 -27.57 16.93 -6.31
CA ALA A 5 -27.48 15.64 -6.99
C ALA A 5 -27.54 15.71 -8.54
N ASP A 6 -27.45 16.91 -9.14
CA ASP A 6 -27.72 17.17 -10.56
C ASP A 6 -26.49 17.68 -11.35
N ALA A 7 -25.26 17.51 -10.84
CA ALA A 7 -24.08 17.90 -11.59
C ALA A 7 -23.83 16.92 -12.76
N PRO A 8 -23.74 17.39 -14.02
CA PRO A 8 -23.45 16.53 -15.16
C PRO A 8 -22.10 15.83 -14.96
N LEU A 9 -22.00 14.56 -15.35
CA LEU A 9 -20.79 13.73 -15.19
C LEU A 9 -19.52 14.38 -15.76
N ASP A 10 -19.69 15.35 -16.67
CA ASP A 10 -18.65 16.13 -17.35
C ASP A 10 -17.98 17.22 -16.47
N SER A 11 -18.54 17.55 -15.30
CA SER A 11 -17.97 18.56 -14.38
C SER A 11 -17.14 17.97 -13.24
N MET A 12 -16.85 16.66 -13.27
CA MET A 12 -15.95 16.06 -12.29
C MET A 12 -14.51 16.48 -12.63
N PRO A 13 -13.80 17.24 -11.76
CA PRO A 13 -12.42 17.61 -12.02
C PRO A 13 -11.62 16.32 -12.18
N LEU A 14 -10.94 16.17 -13.32
CA LEU A 14 -10.01 15.07 -13.55
C LEU A 14 -8.97 15.09 -12.44
N VAL A 15 -9.11 14.19 -11.47
CA VAL A 15 -8.10 14.01 -10.42
C VAL A 15 -6.82 13.59 -11.14
N PRO A 16 -5.73 14.37 -11.07
CA PRO A 16 -4.55 14.07 -11.85
C PRO A 16 -4.00 12.71 -11.43
N LEU A 17 -3.86 11.79 -12.40
CA LEU A 17 -3.57 10.38 -12.16
C LEU A 17 -2.38 10.11 -11.21
N LEU A 18 -1.40 11.00 -11.19
CA LEU A 18 -0.17 10.87 -10.41
C LEU A 18 -0.03 11.87 -9.27
N LYS A 19 -0.93 12.85 -9.13
CA LYS A 19 -0.80 13.87 -8.08
C LYS A 19 -1.61 13.49 -6.85
N PRO A 20 -0.99 13.45 -5.65
CA PRO A 20 -1.72 13.30 -4.41
C PRO A 20 -2.67 14.48 -4.16
N ILE A 21 -3.72 14.22 -3.38
CA ILE A 21 -4.65 15.26 -2.89
C ILE A 21 -4.01 15.92 -1.67
N ALA A 22 -3.82 17.24 -1.73
CA ALA A 22 -3.29 18.02 -0.61
C ALA A 22 -4.32 18.11 0.54
N PRO A 23 -3.88 18.23 1.81
CA PRO A 23 -4.79 18.45 2.93
C PRO A 23 -5.69 19.68 2.73
N PRO A 24 -6.92 19.69 3.30
CA PRO A 24 -7.90 20.75 3.10
C PRO A 24 -7.63 22.00 3.98
N TYR A 25 -6.39 22.18 4.44
CA TYR A 25 -5.98 23.28 5.32
C TYR A 25 -4.60 23.81 4.90
N ASP A 26 -4.33 25.08 5.19
CA ASP A 26 -3.02 25.68 4.95
C ASP A 26 -1.97 25.11 5.92
N ILE A 27 -0.82 24.71 5.38
CA ILE A 27 0.24 24.08 6.17
C ILE A 27 0.92 25.09 7.09
N GLY A 28 1.06 26.34 6.65
CA GLY A 28 1.65 27.42 7.46
C GLY A 28 0.78 27.74 8.68
N GLU A 29 -0.53 27.89 8.48
CA GLU A 29 -1.49 28.08 9.58
C GLU A 29 -1.55 26.86 10.51
N TRP A 30 -1.51 25.65 9.94
CA TRP A 30 -1.51 24.42 10.74
C TRP A 30 -0.29 24.32 11.65
N GLN A 31 0.91 24.69 11.19
CA GLN A 31 2.14 24.62 11.99
C GLN A 31 2.11 25.52 13.23
N GLN A 32 1.40 26.64 13.17
CA GLN A 32 1.30 27.62 14.27
C GLN A 32 0.25 27.24 15.32
N LYS A 33 -0.55 26.20 15.10
CA LYS A 33 -1.63 25.79 16.01
C LYS A 33 -1.13 24.93 17.16
N PRO A 34 -1.81 24.98 18.34
CA PRO A 34 -1.54 24.06 19.44
C PRO A 34 -1.65 22.59 19.01
N PHE A 35 -0.86 21.71 19.63
CA PHE A 35 -0.83 20.28 19.30
C PHE A 35 -2.21 19.60 19.20
N PRO A 36 -3.16 19.80 20.13
CA PRO A 36 -4.49 19.17 20.04
C PRO A 36 -5.25 19.56 18.77
N GLU A 37 -5.14 20.82 18.34
CA GLU A 37 -5.82 21.31 17.16
C GLU A 37 -5.19 20.75 15.87
N ARG A 38 -3.85 20.65 15.84
CA ARG A 38 -3.12 20.01 14.74
C ARG A 38 -3.52 18.55 14.54
N VAL A 39 -3.61 17.78 15.62
CA VAL A 39 -4.06 16.38 15.58
C VAL A 39 -5.50 16.28 15.09
N ARG A 40 -6.40 17.11 15.62
CA ARG A 40 -7.80 17.16 15.17
C ARG A 40 -7.89 17.41 13.66
N MET A 41 -7.13 18.36 13.13
CA MET A 41 -7.11 18.69 11.71
C MET A 41 -6.62 17.54 10.83
N VAL A 42 -5.55 16.84 11.24
CA VAL A 42 -5.02 15.66 10.51
C VAL A 42 -6.02 14.49 10.55
N CYS A 43 -6.65 14.23 11.69
CA CYS A 43 -7.67 13.18 11.79
C CYS A 43 -8.88 13.50 10.91
N GLN A 44 -9.30 14.78 10.86
CA GLN A 44 -10.41 15.21 10.01
C GLN A 44 -10.07 15.15 8.53
N SER A 45 -8.86 15.55 8.12
CA SER A 45 -8.46 15.40 6.72
C SER A 45 -8.46 13.93 6.33
N TRP A 46 -7.87 13.05 7.14
CA TRP A 46 -7.89 11.61 6.86
C TRP A 46 -9.32 11.05 6.77
N ALA A 47 -10.23 11.46 7.67
CA ALA A 47 -11.63 11.01 7.64
C ALA A 47 -12.39 11.49 6.37
N LEU A 48 -12.04 12.66 5.82
CA LEU A 48 -12.75 13.26 4.69
C LEU A 48 -12.19 12.85 3.32
N GLN A 49 -10.86 12.75 3.19
CA GLN A 49 -10.18 12.48 1.90
C GLN A 49 -9.36 11.18 1.89
N GLY A 50 -9.28 10.46 3.01
CA GLY A 50 -8.39 9.32 3.17
C GLY A 50 -6.92 9.71 3.08
N TYR A 51 -6.09 8.79 2.59
CA TYR A 51 -4.65 9.00 2.41
C TYR A 51 -4.30 10.02 1.31
N GLY A 52 -5.25 10.40 0.45
CA GLY A 52 -4.96 11.28 -0.70
C GLY A 52 -4.02 10.67 -1.73
N THR A 53 -3.78 9.36 -1.68
CA THR A 53 -2.87 8.62 -2.56
C THR A 53 -3.40 8.53 -3.99
N PRO A 54 -2.57 8.76 -5.01
CA PRO A 54 -2.98 8.55 -6.39
C PRO A 54 -3.26 7.07 -6.69
N SER A 55 -4.30 6.78 -7.47
CA SER A 55 -4.78 5.41 -7.72
C SER A 55 -3.75 4.43 -8.32
N PRO A 56 -2.76 4.82 -9.16
CA PRO A 56 -1.75 3.88 -9.66
C PRO A 56 -0.89 3.24 -8.58
N ILE A 57 -0.84 3.80 -7.37
CA ILE A 57 -0.07 3.22 -6.26
C ILE A 57 -0.61 1.86 -5.84
N TYR A 58 -1.90 1.59 -6.00
CA TYR A 58 -2.45 0.26 -5.75
C TYR A 58 -1.84 -0.79 -6.69
N ILE A 59 -1.53 -0.43 -7.95
CA ILE A 59 -0.85 -1.33 -8.89
C ILE A 59 0.56 -1.64 -8.41
N VAL A 60 1.30 -0.63 -7.94
CA VAL A 60 2.64 -0.82 -7.37
C VAL A 60 2.60 -1.79 -6.17
N TYR A 61 1.56 -1.70 -5.33
CA TYR A 61 1.39 -2.61 -4.20
C TYR A 61 1.01 -4.03 -4.62
N ILE A 62 0.17 -4.19 -5.64
CA ILE A 62 -0.11 -5.51 -6.24
C ILE A 62 1.18 -6.12 -6.79
N LEU A 63 2.00 -5.33 -7.49
CA LEU A 63 3.31 -5.78 -7.98
C LEU A 63 4.25 -6.14 -6.83
N LYS A 64 4.25 -5.38 -5.73
CA LYS A 64 5.03 -5.66 -4.51
C LYS A 64 4.65 -7.01 -3.91
N ILE A 65 3.35 -7.30 -3.80
CA ILE A 65 2.84 -8.60 -3.32
C ILE A 65 3.24 -9.72 -4.29
N GLY A 66 3.09 -9.51 -5.59
CA GLY A 66 3.51 -10.47 -6.61
C GLY A 66 5.01 -10.80 -6.52
N LEU A 67 5.85 -9.77 -6.35
CA LEU A 67 7.29 -9.92 -6.18
C LEU A 67 7.63 -10.65 -4.88
N TYR A 68 6.92 -10.38 -3.78
CA TYR A 68 7.08 -11.10 -2.52
C TYR A 68 6.81 -12.61 -2.68
N VAL A 69 5.71 -12.99 -3.32
CA VAL A 69 5.35 -14.41 -3.56
C VAL A 69 6.33 -15.06 -4.55
N TRP A 70 6.74 -14.33 -5.59
CA TRP A 70 7.68 -14.82 -6.58
C TRP A 70 9.06 -15.10 -5.98
N LEU A 71 9.62 -14.16 -5.21
CA LEU A 71 10.90 -14.37 -4.53
C LEU A 71 10.85 -15.51 -3.51
N TRP A 72 9.75 -15.65 -2.76
CA TRP A 72 9.55 -16.81 -1.91
C TRP A 72 9.57 -18.12 -2.69
N SER A 73 8.92 -18.15 -3.87
CA SER A 73 8.88 -19.33 -4.74
C SER A 73 10.27 -19.67 -5.28
N VAL A 74 11.05 -18.67 -5.70
CA VAL A 74 12.47 -18.83 -6.09
C VAL A 74 13.30 -19.35 -4.92
N PHE A 75 13.05 -18.88 -3.70
CA PHE A 75 13.74 -19.39 -2.54
C PHE A 75 13.40 -20.87 -2.27
N CYS A 76 12.15 -21.28 -2.53
CA CYS A 76 11.71 -22.68 -2.41
C CYS A 76 12.38 -23.58 -3.45
N SER A 77 12.59 -23.12 -4.69
CA SER A 77 13.21 -23.93 -5.76
C SER A 77 14.67 -24.31 -5.49
N PHE A 78 15.35 -23.65 -4.54
CA PHE A 78 16.67 -24.06 -4.07
C PHE A 78 16.67 -25.30 -3.15
N THR A 79 15.50 -25.82 -2.76
CA THR A 79 15.43 -27.09 -2.01
C THR A 79 15.35 -28.26 -2.99
N PRO A 80 16.35 -29.16 -3.02
CA PRO A 80 16.26 -30.40 -3.79
C PRO A 80 15.05 -31.22 -3.35
N GLY A 81 14.26 -31.70 -4.31
CA GLY A 81 13.10 -32.57 -4.06
C GLY A 81 11.79 -31.84 -3.71
N LEU A 82 11.79 -30.52 -3.52
CA LEU A 82 10.57 -29.76 -3.22
C LEU A 82 9.74 -29.43 -4.48
N GLY A 83 10.31 -29.52 -5.68
CA GLY A 83 9.63 -29.18 -6.94
C GLY A 83 10.15 -27.89 -7.57
N ASP A 84 9.74 -27.64 -8.81
CA ASP A 84 10.18 -26.50 -9.63
C ASP A 84 9.13 -25.38 -9.68
N LEU A 85 9.55 -24.17 -10.08
CA LEU A 85 8.69 -22.99 -10.24
C LEU A 85 7.50 -23.24 -11.20
N GLY A 86 7.66 -24.15 -12.17
CA GLY A 86 6.60 -24.52 -13.12
C GLY A 86 5.46 -25.36 -12.53
N ASN A 87 5.65 -25.99 -11.37
CA ASN A 87 4.67 -26.88 -10.73
C ASN A 87 4.28 -26.38 -9.32
N PHE A 88 4.03 -25.08 -9.17
CA PHE A 88 3.71 -24.42 -7.89
C PHE A 88 2.65 -25.16 -7.05
N SER A 89 1.57 -25.62 -7.69
CA SER A 89 0.45 -26.29 -7.02
C SER A 89 0.82 -27.63 -6.37
N ALA A 90 1.94 -28.25 -6.79
CA ALA A 90 2.35 -29.55 -6.27
C ALA A 90 3.05 -29.46 -4.91
N TRP A 91 3.64 -28.32 -4.56
CA TRP A 91 4.57 -28.23 -3.43
C TRP A 91 4.31 -27.11 -2.43
N TYR A 92 3.44 -26.14 -2.75
CA TYR A 92 3.22 -25.00 -1.86
C TYR A 92 2.62 -25.36 -0.49
N TYR A 93 2.02 -26.56 -0.34
CA TYR A 93 1.52 -27.08 0.93
C TYR A 93 2.52 -27.94 1.70
N GLU A 94 3.71 -28.19 1.15
CA GLU A 94 4.73 -28.98 1.85
C GLU A 94 5.23 -28.23 3.11
N PRO A 95 5.46 -28.93 4.24
CA PRO A 95 5.86 -28.28 5.49
C PRO A 95 7.13 -27.40 5.36
N ILE A 96 8.06 -27.82 4.51
CA ILE A 96 9.30 -27.08 4.25
C ILE A 96 9.05 -25.76 3.49
N ALA A 97 8.05 -25.71 2.60
CA ALA A 97 7.67 -24.47 1.91
C ALA A 97 7.10 -23.45 2.91
N PHE A 98 6.32 -23.91 3.88
CA PHE A 98 5.80 -23.07 4.97
C PHE A 98 6.92 -22.53 5.87
N GLN A 99 7.87 -23.37 6.28
CA GLN A 99 9.04 -22.92 7.06
C GLN A 99 9.83 -21.84 6.32
N LYS A 100 10.04 -22.02 5.01
CA LYS A 100 10.65 -21.01 4.15
C LYS A 100 9.84 -19.73 4.03
N ALA A 101 8.50 -19.82 4.02
CA ALA A 101 7.64 -18.64 4.01
C ALA A 101 7.82 -17.80 5.28
N VAL A 102 7.92 -18.45 6.45
CA VAL A 102 8.17 -17.78 7.72
C VAL A 102 9.54 -17.09 7.72
N LEU A 103 10.60 -17.81 7.31
CA LEU A 103 11.95 -17.23 7.19
C LEU A 103 11.99 -16.06 6.21
N TRP A 104 11.36 -16.22 5.06
CA TRP A 104 11.26 -15.17 4.04
C TRP A 104 10.50 -13.95 4.56
N SER A 105 9.41 -14.15 5.30
CA SER A 105 8.64 -13.05 5.88
C SER A 105 9.47 -12.26 6.90
N MET A 106 10.21 -12.95 7.77
CA MET A 106 11.11 -12.28 8.71
C MET A 106 12.23 -11.50 8.01
N ALA A 107 12.80 -12.04 6.93
CA ALA A 107 13.80 -11.34 6.12
C ALA A 107 13.20 -10.12 5.42
N PHE A 108 12.02 -10.28 4.81
CA PHE A 108 11.32 -9.20 4.09
C PHE A 108 10.96 -8.04 5.03
N GLU A 109 10.50 -8.34 6.24
CA GLU A 109 10.28 -7.34 7.29
C GLU A 109 11.58 -6.73 7.81
N GLY A 110 12.61 -7.54 8.08
CA GLY A 110 13.91 -7.07 8.56
C GLY A 110 14.63 -6.14 7.58
N LEU A 111 14.39 -6.31 6.28
CA LEU A 111 14.87 -5.41 5.22
C LEU A 111 14.02 -4.14 5.08
N GLY A 112 12.95 -3.99 5.86
CA GLY A 112 12.03 -2.85 5.79
C GLY A 112 11.10 -2.87 4.58
N LEU A 113 10.99 -4.00 3.88
CA LEU A 113 10.13 -4.14 2.71
C LEU A 113 8.69 -4.48 3.09
N GLY A 114 8.45 -5.08 4.25
CA GLY A 114 7.12 -5.50 4.71
C GLY A 114 6.23 -4.37 5.24
N CYS A 115 6.83 -3.34 5.84
CA CYS A 115 6.11 -2.16 6.25
C CYS A 115 5.38 -1.47 5.09
N GLY A 116 4.28 -0.79 5.43
CA GLY A 116 3.70 0.20 4.55
C GLY A 116 4.80 1.18 4.13
N SER A 117 4.94 1.40 2.83
CA SER A 117 6.02 2.20 2.27
C SER A 117 5.49 3.20 1.25
N GLY A 118 5.91 4.46 1.37
CA GLY A 118 5.57 5.50 0.40
C GLY A 118 4.15 6.06 0.60
N PRO A 119 3.43 6.42 -0.46
CA PRO A 119 2.26 7.31 -0.35
C PRO A 119 1.00 6.63 0.20
N LEU A 120 1.04 5.35 0.59
CA LEU A 120 -0.02 4.66 1.35
C LEU A 120 0.20 4.69 2.88
N THR A 121 1.29 5.30 3.37
CA THR A 121 1.56 5.46 4.81
C THR A 121 1.51 6.90 5.28
N GLY A 122 0.60 7.69 4.69
CA GLY A 122 0.33 9.06 5.13
C GLY A 122 -0.12 9.16 6.59
#